data_AF-A0A3D8PA23-F1
#
_entry.id   AF-A0A3D8PA23-F1
#
_cell.length_a   1.000
_cell.length_b   1.000
_cell.length_c   1.000
_cell.angle_alpha   90.00
_cell.angle_beta   90.00
_cell.angle_gamma   90.00
#
_symmetry.space_group_name_H-M   'P 1'
#
loop_
_entity.id
_entity.type
_entity.pdbx_description
1 polymer ?
#
loop_
_entity_poly.entity_id
_entity_poly.type
_entity_poly.pdbx_seq_one_letter_code
_entity_poly.pdbx_strand_id
1 'polypeptide(L)'
;MAMGDTNLAKEIQQFNRLRAEVVIENLKKKHMDGHFVETRQEALDLLLDLIPPGAKLGRGDSVTLNQLGVFEALIERGENEFINPVRTDKQGYNPPREERRAMQRQTLLSDVYLAGTNAITMQGTIVNTDGSGNRVAAMCFGPKKVILIAGCNKIVADVDAALARIRDFAGPVNMWRHKLKHSHDDGLGWGVLRYTAIIDGNQPVEQGKITVILVNDDLGM
;
A
#
# COMPACT_ATOMS: atom_id res chain seq x y z
N MET A 1 -10.03 16.92 -38.78
CA MET A 1 -8.69 16.49 -38.33
C MET A 1 -8.90 15.21 -37.56
N ALA A 2 -8.32 14.09 -37.99
CA ALA A 2 -8.34 12.86 -37.22
C ALA A 2 -7.74 13.14 -35.84
N MET A 3 -8.40 12.71 -34.76
CA MET A 3 -7.77 12.66 -33.44
C MET A 3 -6.54 11.77 -33.60
N GLY A 4 -5.34 12.36 -33.57
CA GLY A 4 -4.11 11.60 -33.76
C GLY A 4 -3.83 10.68 -32.58
N ASP A 5 -3.11 9.58 -32.84
CA ASP A 5 -2.65 8.57 -31.88
C ASP A 5 -1.57 9.11 -30.89
N THR A 6 -1.78 10.29 -30.30
CA THR A 6 -0.81 10.95 -29.39
C THR A 6 -1.18 10.82 -27.92
N ASN A 7 -2.39 10.33 -27.61
CA ASN A 7 -2.86 10.16 -26.24
C ASN A 7 -3.53 8.78 -26.09
N LEU A 8 -2.87 7.88 -25.36
CA LEU A 8 -3.33 6.53 -25.07
C LEU A 8 -3.99 6.39 -23.68
N ALA A 9 -4.38 7.49 -23.04
CA ALA A 9 -4.86 7.46 -21.66
C ALA A 9 -6.09 6.55 -21.49
N LYS A 10 -7.03 6.58 -22.44
CA LYS A 10 -8.25 5.76 -22.38
C LYS A 10 -7.94 4.27 -22.59
N GLU A 11 -7.04 3.97 -23.50
CA GLU A 11 -6.57 2.62 -23.81
C GLU A 11 -5.82 2.03 -22.61
N ILE A 12 -4.96 2.81 -21.96
CA ILE A 12 -4.26 2.41 -20.75
C ILE A 12 -5.25 2.21 -19.59
N GLN A 13 -6.22 3.11 -19.43
CA GLN A 13 -7.28 2.96 -18.43
C GLN A 13 -8.09 1.69 -18.64
N GLN A 14 -8.45 1.38 -19.90
CA GLN A 14 -9.18 0.16 -20.23
C GLN A 14 -8.30 -1.10 -20.00
N PHE A 15 -7.02 -1.05 -20.38
CA PHE A 15 -6.07 -2.13 -20.12
C PHE A 15 -5.91 -2.42 -18.63
N ASN A 16 -5.77 -1.38 -17.81
CA ASN A 16 -5.68 -1.48 -16.36
C ASN A 16 -6.94 -2.06 -15.73
N ARG A 17 -8.13 -1.61 -16.17
CA ARG A 17 -9.42 -2.16 -15.73
C ARG A 17 -9.48 -3.68 -15.96
N LEU A 18 -9.20 -4.14 -17.18
CA LEU A 18 -9.25 -5.57 -17.51
C LEU A 18 -8.30 -6.40 -16.65
N ARG A 19 -7.13 -5.85 -16.32
CA ARG A 19 -6.16 -6.50 -15.43
C ARG A 19 -6.65 -6.53 -14.00
N ALA A 20 -7.22 -5.43 -13.50
CA ALA A 20 -7.75 -5.34 -12.16
C ALA A 20 -8.91 -6.32 -11.94
N GLU A 21 -9.81 -6.49 -12.92
CA GLU A 21 -10.89 -7.47 -12.89
C GLU A 21 -10.36 -8.90 -12.69
N VAL A 22 -9.33 -9.30 -13.46
CA VAL A 22 -8.68 -10.61 -13.31
C VAL A 22 -8.05 -10.77 -11.93
N VAL A 23 -7.35 -9.74 -11.44
CA VAL A 23 -6.73 -9.75 -10.12
C VAL A 23 -7.77 -9.92 -9.03
N ILE A 24 -8.88 -9.16 -9.06
CA ILE A 24 -9.95 -9.22 -8.06
C ILE A 24 -10.57 -10.62 -7.99
N GLU A 25 -10.85 -11.24 -9.13
CA GLU A 25 -11.36 -12.62 -9.16
C GLU A 25 -10.37 -13.62 -8.54
N ASN A 26 -9.07 -13.42 -8.74
CA ASN A 26 -8.06 -14.29 -8.16
C ASN A 26 -7.81 -14.00 -6.66
N LEU A 27 -7.91 -12.75 -6.21
CA LEU A 27 -7.89 -12.39 -4.78
C LEU A 27 -9.03 -13.09 -4.03
N LYS A 28 -10.23 -13.13 -4.62
CA LYS A 28 -11.40 -13.79 -4.03
C LYS A 28 -11.19 -15.30 -3.85
N LYS A 29 -10.60 -15.98 -4.85
CA LYS A 29 -10.21 -17.41 -4.74
C LYS A 29 -9.20 -17.68 -3.63
N LYS A 30 -8.52 -16.63 -3.17
CA LYS A 30 -7.48 -16.63 -2.14
C LYS A 30 -7.98 -16.05 -0.81
N HIS A 31 -9.29 -15.98 -0.62
CA HIS A 31 -9.96 -15.51 0.59
C HIS A 31 -9.64 -14.05 0.97
N MET A 32 -9.27 -13.24 -0.02
CA MET A 32 -9.06 -11.80 0.10
C MET A 32 -10.16 -11.03 -0.63
N ASP A 33 -10.45 -9.81 -0.17
CA ASP A 33 -11.39 -8.93 -0.86
C ASP A 33 -10.64 -8.03 -1.86
N GLY A 34 -11.30 -7.71 -2.97
CA GLY A 34 -10.73 -6.86 -4.02
C GLY A 34 -11.77 -5.86 -4.54
N HIS A 35 -11.36 -4.61 -4.70
CA HIS A 35 -12.15 -3.54 -5.29
C HIS A 35 -11.34 -2.85 -6.38
N PHE A 36 -12.04 -2.38 -7.41
CA PHE A 36 -11.48 -1.53 -8.46
C PHE A 36 -12.23 -0.21 -8.48
N VAL A 37 -11.50 0.89 -8.60
CA VAL A 37 -12.02 2.25 -8.70
C VAL A 37 -11.29 3.00 -9.81
N GLU A 38 -12.01 3.89 -10.46
CA GLU A 38 -11.50 4.66 -11.59
C GLU A 38 -10.64 5.83 -11.14
N THR A 39 -10.97 6.42 -10.00
CA THR A 39 -10.33 7.68 -9.58
C THR A 39 -9.72 7.60 -8.18
N ARG A 40 -8.77 8.51 -7.93
CA ARG A 40 -8.21 8.72 -6.59
C ARG A 40 -9.25 9.05 -5.54
N GLN A 41 -10.27 9.85 -5.92
CA GLN A 41 -11.33 10.24 -5.00
C GLN A 41 -12.20 9.05 -4.64
N GLU A 42 -12.61 8.23 -5.61
CA GLU A 42 -13.36 7.00 -5.36
C GLU A 42 -12.57 6.03 -4.46
N ALA A 43 -11.24 5.97 -4.60
CA ALA A 43 -10.39 5.18 -3.72
C ALA A 43 -10.41 5.67 -2.27
N LEU A 44 -10.40 7.00 -2.08
CA LEU A 44 -10.47 7.62 -0.76
C LEU A 44 -11.84 7.39 -0.12
N ASP A 45 -12.92 7.66 -0.86
CA ASP A 45 -14.29 7.50 -0.38
C ASP A 45 -14.56 6.04 0.03
N LEU A 46 -14.21 5.09 -0.84
CA LEU A 46 -14.34 3.66 -0.54
C LEU A 46 -13.50 3.24 0.66
N LEU A 47 -12.28 3.76 0.81
CA LEU A 47 -11.45 3.47 1.98
C LEU A 47 -12.15 3.93 3.27
N LEU A 48 -12.70 5.15 3.27
CA LEU A 48 -13.38 5.71 4.44
C LEU A 48 -14.61 4.89 4.81
N ASP A 49 -15.38 4.43 3.82
CA ASP A 49 -16.54 3.55 4.03
C ASP A 49 -16.16 2.19 4.62
N LEU A 50 -15.01 1.64 4.23
CA LEU A 50 -14.50 0.37 4.73
C LEU A 50 -13.96 0.46 6.18
N ILE A 51 -13.70 1.67 6.69
CA ILE A 51 -13.18 1.88 8.04
C ILE A 51 -14.34 2.05 9.03
N PRO A 52 -14.49 1.14 10.01
CA PRO A 52 -15.52 1.27 11.03
C PRO A 52 -15.30 2.54 11.88
N PRO A 53 -16.37 3.29 12.21
CA PRO A 53 -16.29 4.36 13.21
C PRO A 53 -15.70 3.83 14.53
N GLY A 54 -14.83 4.61 15.17
CA GLY A 54 -14.19 4.24 16.43
C GLY A 54 -13.07 3.19 16.33
N ALA A 55 -12.81 2.62 15.16
CA ALA A 55 -11.73 1.65 14.97
C ALA A 55 -10.35 2.28 15.27
N LYS A 56 -9.47 1.52 15.92
CA LYS A 56 -8.07 1.87 16.09
C LYS A 56 -7.31 1.56 14.82
N LEU A 57 -6.67 2.57 14.23
CA LEU A 57 -5.99 2.48 12.95
C LEU A 57 -4.47 2.49 13.14
N GLY A 58 -3.79 1.55 12.50
CA GLY A 58 -2.34 1.57 12.33
C GLY A 58 -1.98 1.84 10.88
N ARG A 59 -0.89 2.58 10.63
CA ARG A 59 -0.37 2.76 9.26
C ARG A 59 1.06 2.28 9.06
N GLY A 60 1.31 1.79 7.85
CA GLY A 60 2.65 1.68 7.28
C GLY A 60 3.16 3.00 6.68
N ASP A 61 4.44 3.01 6.30
CA ASP A 61 4.91 4.00 5.32
C ASP A 61 4.29 3.66 3.96
N SER A 62 3.69 4.63 3.31
CA SER A 62 3.02 4.44 2.02
C SER A 62 2.90 5.77 1.28
N VAL A 63 3.67 5.90 0.20
CA VAL A 63 3.56 7.04 -0.72
C VAL A 63 2.17 7.05 -1.38
N THR A 64 1.61 5.89 -1.70
CA THR A 64 0.27 5.75 -2.27
C THR A 64 -0.80 6.38 -1.35
N LEU A 65 -0.79 6.06 -0.05
CA LEU A 65 -1.76 6.63 0.89
C LEU A 65 -1.57 8.14 1.06
N ASN A 66 -0.33 8.63 1.05
CA ASN A 66 -0.06 10.06 1.11
C ASN A 66 -0.53 10.79 -0.16
N GLN A 67 -0.33 10.21 -1.35
CA GLN A 67 -0.80 10.78 -2.63
C GLN A 67 -2.32 10.89 -2.73
N LEU A 68 -3.04 10.04 -1.99
CA LEU A 68 -4.49 10.02 -1.92
C LEU A 68 -5.05 10.91 -0.79
N GLY A 69 -4.21 11.54 0.03
CA GLY A 69 -4.68 12.38 1.14
C GLY A 69 -5.43 11.62 2.25
N VAL A 70 -5.15 10.31 2.39
CA VAL A 70 -5.91 9.42 3.29
C VAL A 70 -5.85 9.87 4.75
N PHE A 71 -4.69 10.35 5.20
CA PHE A 71 -4.49 10.65 6.61
C PHE A 71 -5.06 12.01 6.99
N GLU A 72 -5.00 12.97 6.07
CA GLU A 72 -5.66 14.26 6.18
C GLU A 72 -7.18 14.05 6.31
N ALA A 73 -7.78 13.23 5.44
CA ALA A 73 -9.19 12.90 5.49
C ALA A 73 -9.60 12.17 6.78
N LEU A 74 -8.78 11.22 7.26
CA LEU A 74 -9.05 10.51 8.52
C LEU A 74 -8.95 11.43 9.75
N ILE A 75 -8.00 12.37 9.74
CA ILE A 75 -7.86 13.37 10.81
C ILE A 75 -9.07 14.31 10.80
N GLU A 76 -9.51 14.77 9.63
CA GLU A 76 -10.69 15.63 9.48
C GLU A 76 -11.98 14.91 9.92
N ARG A 77 -12.13 13.64 9.56
CA ARG A 77 -13.24 12.79 10.01
C ARG A 77 -13.33 12.70 11.53
N GLY A 78 -12.19 12.61 12.23
CA GLY A 78 -12.14 12.71 13.70
C GLY A 78 -12.79 11.55 14.47
N GLU A 79 -13.09 10.42 13.81
CA GLU A 79 -13.83 9.29 14.40
C GLU A 79 -12.93 8.13 14.89
N ASN A 80 -11.61 8.19 14.66
CA ASN A 80 -10.72 7.03 14.83
C ASN A 80 -9.46 7.37 15.66
N GLU A 81 -9.03 6.42 16.51
CA GLU A 81 -7.71 6.48 17.15
C GLU A 81 -6.63 6.11 16.13
N PHE A 82 -5.56 6.92 16.01
CA PHE A 82 -4.57 6.76 14.95
C PHE A 82 -3.13 6.54 15.49
N ILE A 83 -2.54 5.38 15.21
CA ILE A 83 -1.12 5.09 15.48
C ILE A 83 -0.29 5.46 14.24
N ASN A 84 0.43 6.58 14.33
CA ASN A 84 1.25 7.10 13.23
C ASN A 84 2.76 7.01 13.49
N PRO A 85 3.42 5.88 13.16
CA PRO A 85 4.87 5.73 13.34
C PRO A 85 5.72 6.57 12.37
N VAL A 86 5.11 7.21 11.37
CA VAL A 86 5.79 8.00 10.34
C VAL A 86 5.34 9.46 10.33
N ARG A 87 4.71 9.91 11.43
CA ARG A 87 4.35 11.32 11.61
C ARG A 87 5.61 12.18 11.57
N THR A 88 5.46 13.41 11.12
CA THR A 88 6.51 14.43 11.20
C THR A 88 6.00 15.62 12.00
N ASP A 89 6.90 16.28 12.73
CA ASP A 89 6.61 17.58 13.35
C ASP A 89 6.52 18.71 12.30
N LYS A 90 6.33 19.95 12.77
CA LYS A 90 6.23 21.14 11.89
C LYS A 90 7.50 21.41 11.09
N GLN A 91 8.63 20.85 11.52
CA GLN A 91 9.93 20.97 10.91
C GLN A 91 10.25 19.78 9.98
N GLY A 92 9.33 18.82 9.86
CA GLY A 92 9.49 17.65 9.01
C GLY A 92 10.27 16.49 9.66
N TYR A 93 10.60 16.59 10.95
CA TYR A 93 11.35 15.56 11.65
C TYR A 93 10.42 14.45 12.16
N ASN A 94 10.89 13.22 11.99
CA ASN A 94 10.27 12.04 12.57
C ASN A 94 10.53 11.99 14.09
N PRO A 95 9.65 11.34 14.87
CA PRO A 95 9.94 11.01 16.27
C PRO A 95 11.24 10.20 16.42
N PRO A 96 11.83 10.20 17.63
CA PRO A 96 12.99 9.38 17.95
C PRO A 96 12.80 7.92 17.50
N ARG A 97 13.89 7.28 17.07
CA ARG A 97 13.85 5.93 16.49
C ARG A 97 13.17 4.93 17.43
N GLU A 98 13.44 4.97 18.73
CA GLU A 98 12.84 4.06 19.70
C GLU A 98 11.33 4.25 19.81
N GLU A 99 10.87 5.50 19.85
CA GLU A 99 9.44 5.82 19.89
C GLU A 99 8.73 5.36 18.60
N ARG A 100 9.35 5.58 17.44
CA ARG A 100 8.84 5.04 16.17
C ARG A 100 8.75 3.52 16.19
N ARG A 101 9.76 2.84 16.72
CA ARG A 101 9.78 1.38 16.84
C ARG A 101 8.72 0.87 17.82
N ALA A 102 8.45 1.60 18.90
CA ALA A 102 7.36 1.27 19.82
C ALA A 102 5.99 1.39 19.12
N MET A 103 5.74 2.50 18.41
CA MET A 103 4.52 2.69 17.64
C MET A 103 4.36 1.65 16.53
N GLN A 104 5.42 1.31 15.79
CA GLN A 104 5.37 0.26 14.77
C GLN A 104 4.91 -1.08 15.37
N ARG A 105 5.36 -1.44 16.57
CA ARG A 105 4.87 -2.65 17.25
C ARG A 105 3.41 -2.51 17.66
N GLN A 106 3.01 -1.34 18.16
CA GLN A 106 1.61 -1.07 18.50
C GLN A 106 0.68 -1.14 17.28
N THR A 107 1.14 -0.81 16.07
CA THR A 107 0.31 -0.96 14.85
C THR A 107 -0.11 -2.41 14.60
N LEU A 108 0.63 -3.40 15.11
CA LEU A 108 0.26 -4.82 15.01
C LEU A 108 -0.97 -5.17 15.86
N LEU A 109 -1.31 -4.32 16.83
CA LEU A 109 -2.46 -4.46 17.74
C LEU A 109 -3.61 -3.51 17.38
N SER A 110 -3.57 -2.88 16.21
CA SER A 110 -4.67 -2.05 15.71
C SER A 110 -5.81 -2.92 15.16
N ASP A 111 -7.00 -2.34 15.01
CA ASP A 111 -8.15 -3.03 14.40
C ASP A 111 -8.00 -3.10 12.89
N VAL A 112 -7.56 -1.99 12.28
CA VAL A 112 -7.35 -1.84 10.83
C VAL A 112 -5.93 -1.34 10.55
N TYR A 113 -5.21 -2.06 9.69
CA TYR A 113 -3.92 -1.63 9.14
C TYR A 113 -4.08 -1.02 7.75
N LEU A 114 -3.50 0.16 7.54
CA LEU A 114 -3.47 0.84 6.26
C LEU A 114 -2.07 0.82 5.66
N ALA A 115 -1.94 0.30 4.44
CA ALA A 115 -0.70 0.35 3.68
C ALA A 115 -0.93 0.39 2.17
N GLY A 116 0.13 0.62 1.41
CA GLY A 116 0.21 0.15 0.04
C GLY A 116 1.08 -1.11 -0.02
N THR A 117 1.07 -1.79 -1.16
CA THR A 117 2.00 -2.90 -1.46
C THR A 117 3.01 -2.49 -2.53
N ASN A 118 4.07 -3.28 -2.71
CA ASN A 118 5.03 -3.09 -3.79
C ASN A 118 4.57 -3.70 -5.11
N ALA A 119 3.89 -4.84 -5.08
CA ALA A 119 3.38 -5.52 -6.28
C ALA A 119 2.20 -6.45 -5.96
N ILE A 120 1.37 -6.68 -6.96
CA ILE A 120 0.29 -7.67 -6.97
C ILE A 120 0.36 -8.44 -8.29
N THR A 121 0.39 -9.76 -8.25
CA THR A 121 0.45 -10.57 -9.47
C THR A 121 -0.93 -10.71 -10.13
N MET A 122 -0.97 -11.09 -11.41
CA MET A 122 -2.23 -11.41 -12.10
C MET A 122 -3.00 -12.54 -11.40
N GLN A 123 -2.31 -13.43 -10.67
CA GLN A 123 -2.90 -14.50 -9.87
C GLN A 123 -3.29 -14.06 -8.45
N GLY A 124 -3.31 -12.76 -8.17
CA GLY A 124 -3.71 -12.22 -6.86
C GLY A 124 -2.73 -12.55 -5.73
N THR A 125 -1.45 -12.79 -6.02
CA THR A 125 -0.40 -12.91 -4.98
C THR A 125 0.12 -11.51 -4.67
N ILE A 126 0.17 -11.14 -3.39
CA ILE A 126 0.72 -9.85 -2.95
C ILE A 126 2.20 -10.04 -2.60
N VAL A 127 3.07 -9.18 -3.13
CA VAL A 127 4.50 -9.20 -2.79
C VAL A 127 4.89 -7.85 -2.22
N ASN A 128 5.39 -7.86 -0.98
CA ASN A 128 5.82 -6.66 -0.28
C ASN A 128 7.19 -6.87 0.38
N THR A 129 8.08 -5.89 0.20
CA THR A 129 9.40 -5.87 0.81
C THR A 129 9.55 -4.64 1.70
N ASP A 130 10.06 -4.87 2.91
CA ASP A 130 10.32 -3.83 3.90
C ASP A 130 11.79 -3.85 4.36
N GLY A 131 12.34 -2.68 4.67
CA GLY A 131 13.62 -2.62 5.39
C GLY A 131 13.47 -3.02 6.87
N SER A 132 12.31 -2.75 7.44
CA SER A 132 12.02 -2.78 8.87
C SER A 132 11.16 -3.97 9.31
N GLY A 133 10.53 -4.66 8.36
CA GLY A 133 9.67 -5.82 8.60
C GLY A 133 8.27 -5.49 9.15
N ASN A 134 7.98 -4.22 9.46
CA ASN A 134 6.75 -3.86 10.18
C ASN A 134 5.48 -3.96 9.33
N ARG A 135 5.51 -3.61 8.03
CA ARG A 135 4.33 -3.74 7.17
C ARG A 135 4.10 -5.20 6.84
N VAL A 136 5.14 -5.96 6.48
CA VAL A 136 5.01 -7.41 6.23
C VAL A 136 4.48 -8.15 7.47
N ALA A 137 4.94 -7.80 8.67
CA ALA A 137 4.40 -8.37 9.92
C ALA A 137 2.93 -8.01 10.13
N ALA A 138 2.53 -6.76 9.87
CA ALA A 138 1.15 -6.31 9.98
C ALA A 138 0.24 -6.99 8.96
N MET A 139 0.69 -7.14 7.71
CA MET A 139 -0.06 -7.80 6.64
C MET A 139 -0.26 -9.29 6.91
N CYS A 140 0.75 -9.98 7.42
CA CYS A 140 0.68 -11.42 7.64
C CYS A 140 -0.02 -11.80 8.95
N PHE A 141 0.38 -11.18 10.07
CA PHE A 141 -0.03 -11.62 11.40
C PHE A 141 -0.81 -10.59 12.21
N GLY A 142 -0.55 -9.30 12.03
CA GLY A 142 -1.00 -8.25 12.94
C GLY A 142 -2.51 -8.00 12.96
N PRO A 143 -3.01 -6.86 12.45
CA PRO A 143 -4.43 -6.49 12.60
C PRO A 143 -5.41 -7.48 11.97
N LYS A 144 -6.62 -7.52 12.52
CA LYS A 144 -7.73 -8.35 12.00
C LYS A 144 -8.19 -7.91 10.61
N LYS A 145 -8.02 -6.63 10.29
CA LYS A 145 -8.27 -6.07 8.95
C LYS A 145 -7.04 -5.34 8.44
N VAL A 146 -6.68 -5.59 7.19
CA VAL A 146 -5.59 -4.94 6.46
C VAL A 146 -6.16 -4.43 5.14
N ILE A 147 -6.13 -3.11 4.94
CA ILE A 147 -6.58 -2.49 3.71
C ILE A 147 -5.35 -2.00 2.94
N LEU A 148 -5.16 -2.55 1.75
CA LEU A 148 -4.08 -2.23 0.84
C LEU A 148 -4.59 -1.40 -0.32
N ILE A 149 -3.99 -0.24 -0.56
CA ILE A 149 -4.29 0.56 -1.76
C ILE A 149 -3.10 0.51 -2.72
N ALA A 150 -3.38 0.23 -3.99
CA ALA A 150 -2.37 0.14 -5.04
C ALA A 150 -2.89 0.74 -6.35
N GLY A 151 -2.02 1.46 -7.06
CA GLY A 151 -2.27 1.80 -8.46
C GLY A 151 -2.08 0.59 -9.36
N CYS A 152 -2.72 0.60 -10.53
CA CYS A 152 -2.61 -0.50 -11.51
C CYS A 152 -1.19 -0.67 -12.07
N ASN A 153 -0.33 0.34 -11.93
CA ASN A 153 1.13 0.26 -12.18
C ASN A 153 1.88 -0.77 -11.30
N LYS A 154 1.22 -1.30 -10.26
CA LYS A 154 1.77 -2.34 -9.37
C LYS A 154 1.29 -3.75 -9.71
N ILE A 155 0.39 -3.88 -10.69
CA ILE A 155 0.00 -5.20 -11.20
C ILE A 155 1.15 -5.73 -12.06
N VAL A 156 1.54 -6.99 -11.86
CA VAL A 156 2.63 -7.67 -12.59
C VAL A 156 2.21 -9.07 -12.99
N ALA A 157 2.95 -9.70 -13.90
CA ALA A 157 2.59 -11.01 -14.44
C ALA A 157 2.56 -12.10 -13.36
N ASP A 158 3.61 -12.20 -12.55
CA ASP A 158 3.86 -13.27 -11.58
C ASP A 158 4.81 -12.81 -10.46
N VAL A 159 5.19 -13.73 -9.58
CA VAL A 159 6.06 -13.45 -8.42
C VAL A 159 7.47 -13.05 -8.84
N ASP A 160 8.02 -13.64 -9.90
CA ASP A 160 9.36 -13.28 -10.39
C ASP A 160 9.38 -11.86 -10.95
N ALA A 161 8.35 -11.47 -11.70
CA ALA A 161 8.13 -10.10 -12.15
C ALA A 161 7.93 -9.13 -10.97
N ALA A 162 7.26 -9.56 -9.89
CA ALA A 162 7.11 -8.77 -8.68
C ALA A 162 8.47 -8.51 -8.00
N LEU A 163 9.29 -9.54 -7.83
CA LEU A 163 10.62 -9.43 -7.23
C LEU A 163 11.56 -8.59 -8.10
N ALA A 164 11.49 -8.73 -9.43
CA ALA A 164 12.23 -7.90 -10.38
C ALA A 164 11.80 -6.43 -10.27
N ARG A 165 10.50 -6.12 -10.27
CA ARG A 165 9.98 -4.76 -10.05
C ARG A 165 10.50 -4.14 -8.76
N ILE A 166 10.53 -4.92 -7.67
CA ILE A 166 11.03 -4.46 -6.37
C ILE A 166 12.52 -4.15 -6.43
N ARG A 167 13.33 -5.04 -7.01
CA ARG A 167 14.78 -4.90 -7.11
C ARG A 167 15.19 -3.77 -8.06
N ASP A 168 14.54 -3.68 -9.21
CA ASP A 168 15.00 -2.88 -10.34
C ASP A 168 14.34 -1.49 -10.40
N PHE A 169 13.19 -1.31 -9.73
CA PHE A 169 12.46 -0.05 -9.74
C PHE A 169 12.08 0.43 -8.33
N ALA A 170 11.19 -0.27 -7.64
CA ALA A 170 10.58 0.25 -6.40
C ALA A 170 11.63 0.51 -5.30
N GLY A 171 12.59 -0.40 -5.15
CA GLY A 171 13.68 -0.29 -4.19
C GLY A 171 14.65 0.86 -4.48
N PRO A 172 15.25 0.94 -5.69
CA PRO A 172 16.09 2.06 -6.10
C PRO A 172 15.41 3.41 -5.94
N VAL A 173 14.16 3.55 -6.40
CA VAL A 173 13.39 4.80 -6.28
C VAL A 173 13.14 5.13 -4.81
N ASN A 174 12.83 4.13 -3.97
CA ASN A 174 12.63 4.36 -2.54
C ASN A 174 13.92 4.78 -1.83
N MET A 175 15.05 4.15 -2.16
CA MET A 175 16.37 4.53 -1.64
C MET A 175 16.68 5.99 -1.99
N TRP A 176 16.46 6.40 -3.25
CA TRP A 176 16.66 7.79 -3.66
C TRP A 176 15.71 8.75 -2.97
N ARG A 177 14.43 8.39 -2.81
CA ARG A 177 13.46 9.16 -2.01
C ARG A 177 13.98 9.40 -0.59
N HIS A 178 14.54 8.38 0.06
CA HIS A 178 15.13 8.52 1.39
C HIS A 178 16.33 9.46 1.41
N LYS A 179 17.27 9.30 0.47
CA LYS A 179 18.46 10.15 0.36
C LYS A 179 18.12 11.62 0.10
N LEU A 180 17.19 11.87 -0.83
CA LEU A 180 16.76 13.22 -1.20
C LEU A 180 15.92 13.87 -0.11
N LYS A 181 15.19 13.09 0.70
CA LYS A 181 14.37 13.61 1.80
C LYS A 181 15.20 14.04 3.02
N HIS A 182 16.22 13.28 3.40
CA HIS A 182 16.89 13.49 4.68
C HIS A 182 18.10 14.43 4.61
N SER A 183 18.57 14.87 3.44
CA SER A 183 19.74 15.77 3.27
C SER A 183 21.06 15.26 3.87
N HIS A 184 21.07 14.04 4.40
CA HIS A 184 22.22 13.28 4.89
C HIS A 184 21.94 11.79 4.68
N ASP A 185 23.00 10.97 4.63
CA ASP A 185 22.85 9.52 4.58
C ASP A 185 22.24 9.04 5.91
N ASP A 186 21.01 8.50 5.85
CA ASP A 186 20.33 7.92 7.00
C ASP A 186 20.89 6.53 7.36
N GLY A 187 21.93 6.09 6.65
CA GLY A 187 22.59 4.80 6.81
C GLY A 187 21.71 3.63 6.37
N LEU A 188 20.54 3.89 5.77
CA LEU A 188 19.66 2.83 5.31
C LEU A 188 20.17 2.25 4.01
N GLY A 189 20.60 3.06 3.03
CA GLY A 189 21.05 2.56 1.72
C GLY A 189 20.07 1.54 1.12
N TRP A 190 20.58 0.40 0.66
CA TRP A 190 19.76 -0.76 0.23
C TRP A 190 19.05 -1.50 1.38
N GLY A 191 19.30 -1.11 2.63
CA GLY A 191 18.59 -1.57 3.82
C GLY A 191 17.10 -1.24 3.85
N VAL A 192 16.58 -0.54 2.85
CA VAL A 192 15.14 -0.43 2.57
C VAL A 192 14.53 -1.71 1.99
N LEU A 193 15.33 -2.69 1.55
CA LEU A 193 14.90 -3.99 1.03
C LEU A 193 15.49 -5.15 1.85
N ARG A 194 14.81 -5.62 2.92
CA ARG A 194 15.35 -6.66 3.81
C ARG A 194 14.42 -7.85 4.04
N TYR A 195 13.15 -7.58 4.31
CA TYR A 195 12.15 -8.59 4.64
C TYR A 195 11.12 -8.61 3.54
N THR A 196 11.08 -9.70 2.78
CA THR A 196 10.10 -9.91 1.72
C THR A 196 9.08 -10.93 2.17
N ALA A 197 7.80 -10.60 2.00
CA ALA A 197 6.69 -11.53 2.12
C ALA A 197 6.03 -11.72 0.76
N ILE A 198 5.75 -12.99 0.44
CA ILE A 198 4.90 -13.41 -0.67
C ILE A 198 3.62 -13.93 0.00
N ILE A 199 2.54 -13.17 -0.12
CA ILE A 199 1.27 -13.45 0.54
C ILE A 199 0.33 -14.01 -0.52
N ASP A 200 0.13 -15.34 -0.48
CA ASP A 200 -0.65 -16.04 -1.48
C ASP A 200 -2.17 -16.01 -1.22
N GLY A 201 -2.59 -15.73 0.02
CA GLY A 201 -3.99 -15.65 0.42
C GLY A 201 -4.16 -15.57 1.93
N ASN A 202 -5.39 -15.32 2.38
CA ASN A 202 -5.75 -15.50 3.79
C ASN A 202 -6.06 -16.97 4.06
N GLN A 203 -5.96 -17.37 5.33
CA GLN A 203 -6.61 -18.62 5.74
C GLN A 203 -8.12 -18.51 5.47
N PRO A 204 -8.81 -19.60 5.07
CA PRO A 204 -10.26 -19.55 4.82
C PRO A 204 -11.07 -19.01 6.00
N VAL A 205 -10.64 -19.29 7.24
CA VAL A 205 -11.29 -18.79 8.47
C VAL A 205 -11.04 -17.30 8.75
N GLU A 206 -10.04 -16.71 8.09
CA GLU A 206 -9.72 -15.27 8.13
C GLU A 206 -10.14 -14.58 6.83
N GLN A 207 -11.16 -15.11 6.13
CA GLN A 207 -11.63 -14.53 4.88
C GLN A 207 -11.94 -13.03 5.04
N GLY A 208 -11.45 -12.23 4.10
CA GLY A 208 -11.61 -10.77 4.11
C GLY A 208 -10.68 -10.01 5.07
N LYS A 209 -9.74 -10.69 5.74
CA LYS A 209 -8.69 -10.03 6.54
C LYS A 209 -7.92 -9.01 5.72
N ILE A 210 -7.47 -9.40 4.52
CA ILE A 210 -6.85 -8.50 3.55
C ILE A 210 -7.89 -8.05 2.52
N THR A 211 -8.02 -6.73 2.36
CA THR A 211 -8.78 -6.08 1.29
C THR A 211 -7.83 -5.25 0.43
N VAL A 212 -7.94 -5.38 -0.88
CA VAL A 212 -7.15 -4.61 -1.85
C VAL A 212 -8.06 -3.64 -2.60
N ILE A 213 -7.68 -2.37 -2.68
CA ILE A 213 -8.28 -1.37 -3.55
C ILE A 213 -7.29 -1.06 -4.68
N LEU A 214 -7.66 -1.45 -5.90
CA LEU A 214 -6.93 -1.15 -7.13
C LEU A 214 -7.47 0.14 -7.74
N VAL A 215 -6.58 1.12 -7.94
CA VAL A 215 -6.92 2.42 -8.53
C VAL A 215 -6.43 2.45 -9.97
N ASN A 216 -7.26 2.92 -10.90
CA ASN A 216 -6.91 3.08 -12.32
C ASN A 216 -5.95 4.26 -12.57
N ASP A 217 -4.83 4.27 -11.86
CA ASP A 217 -3.84 5.32 -11.88
C ASP A 217 -2.46 4.78 -11.48
N ASP A 218 -1.43 5.57 -11.76
CA ASP A 218 -0.05 5.30 -11.37
C ASP A 218 0.21 5.89 -9.98
N LEU A 219 0.17 5.03 -8.96
CA LEU A 219 0.35 5.43 -7.57
C LEU A 219 1.62 4.83 -6.95
N GLY A 220 2.27 5.61 -6.10
CA GLY A 220 3.50 5.27 -5.42
C GLY A 220 4.64 4.98 -6.39
N MET A 221 5.39 3.93 -6.06
CA MET A 221 6.51 3.40 -6.84
C MET A 221 6.48 1.89 -6.83
#